data_AF-A0A232M539-F1
#
_entry.id   AF-A0A232M539-F1
#
_cell.length_a   1.000
_cell.length_b   1.000
_cell.length_c   1.000
_cell.angle_alpha   90.00
_cell.angle_beta   90.00
_cell.angle_gamma   90.00
#
_symmetry.space_group_name_H-M   'P 1'
#
loop_
_entity.id
_entity.type
_entity.pdbx_description
1 polymer ?
#
loop_
_entity_poly.entity_id
_entity_poly.type
_entity_poly.pdbx_seq_one_letter_code
_entity_poly.pdbx_strand_id
1 'polypeptide(L)'
;MSSPTSKTENPKTPTKTTSTVILPSPGSSQQSPSNLPELADVTLEVPAWRNSDEAVSFFLQVRKALRVIMYTYCKCLREAMQIFEECNATHYKSYSELKGKLCEYWAEWKRFSRERNITVNFLQTSVIYLNFDGNLRMLTSPRHATRESRDKMQSLRRRVSYAHSDLLKLRYQTDEAIIRLEEHKNSHKSEPLIFPEVDLSLVHETDQFPGMGISTMLDLPNTVVDESSSDDDEDVEEIVARGGIREEEELIQNGLPPVWTSWGGYPGTIPEEIGEFLSEVGTCPGGLYIGSIKSLFWIAGHDDLVRAVDDPAYVLEDEIVVIPKGTSPGGFLINRYFEEGKMPGAIYDFTLGYRYAQTVPVMLTRVNTIPDQITSDLTTYPIAELYPLSRTRCLPGTVNCVRVKRQKNIDKLIAAIKEATADILQGNALWFRGLSLTVLTLTLSFFIPVVNGNSCDNEFGPGIYTTDAFEYAMQYCPREGGIMVFKNPDLRGLTVWEPDVSEWNNLVATWLQIPLSGVTMPEKNRDADIILGPISRDQPEARKKKRFPKQDDRFQMVGVSYEGCRALANSLYAIIYIES
;
A
#
# COMPACT_ATOMS: atom_id res chain seq x y z
N MET A 1 -69.90 -9.25 -53.04
CA MET A 1 -70.49 -8.16 -52.24
C MET A 1 -70.97 -8.75 -50.92
N SER A 2 -70.84 -7.97 -49.85
CA SER A 2 -71.22 -8.23 -48.45
C SER A 2 -70.15 -8.91 -47.58
N SER A 3 -69.65 -8.09 -46.64
CA SER A 3 -68.83 -8.41 -45.47
C SER A 3 -69.52 -9.42 -44.53
N PRO A 4 -68.82 -9.97 -43.51
CA PRO A 4 -68.91 -9.28 -42.22
C PRO A 4 -67.69 -9.38 -41.25
N THR A 5 -67.60 -8.34 -40.41
CA THR A 5 -67.21 -8.27 -38.99
C THR A 5 -65.83 -8.70 -38.46
N SER A 6 -65.21 -7.70 -37.84
CA SER A 6 -64.09 -7.68 -36.89
C SER A 6 -64.36 -8.39 -35.55
N LYS A 7 -63.31 -9.00 -34.99
CA LYS A 7 -63.12 -9.14 -33.53
C LYS A 7 -61.71 -8.70 -33.15
N THR A 8 -61.66 -7.83 -32.15
CA THR A 8 -60.46 -7.26 -31.51
C THR A 8 -60.00 -8.19 -30.39
N GLU A 9 -58.72 -8.55 -30.36
CA GLU A 9 -58.08 -9.17 -29.19
C GLU A 9 -56.95 -8.27 -28.67
N ASN A 10 -56.96 -8.04 -27.35
CA ASN A 10 -55.97 -7.27 -26.60
C ASN A 10 -54.64 -8.05 -26.45
N PRO A 11 -53.49 -7.36 -26.37
CA PRO A 11 -52.19 -8.01 -26.19
C PRO A 11 -52.00 -8.52 -24.75
N LYS A 12 -51.59 -9.79 -24.64
CA LYS A 12 -51.16 -10.45 -23.39
C LYS A 12 -49.79 -9.94 -22.93
N THR A 13 -49.71 -9.56 -21.66
CA THR A 13 -48.47 -9.32 -20.90
C THR A 13 -47.67 -10.62 -20.80
N PRO A 14 -46.33 -10.61 -20.98
CA PRO A 14 -45.52 -11.82 -20.83
C PRO A 14 -45.28 -12.13 -19.34
N THR A 15 -45.75 -13.30 -18.91
CA THR A 15 -45.52 -13.89 -17.60
C THR A 15 -44.06 -14.34 -17.46
N LYS A 16 -43.36 -13.84 -16.44
CA LYS A 16 -42.00 -14.22 -16.08
C LYS A 16 -42.05 -15.58 -15.38
N THR A 17 -41.62 -16.63 -16.06
CA THR A 17 -41.57 -18.00 -15.50
C THR A 17 -40.32 -18.13 -14.63
N THR A 18 -40.49 -18.06 -13.31
CA THR A 18 -39.47 -18.47 -12.35
C THR A 18 -39.57 -19.99 -12.18
N SER A 19 -38.63 -20.73 -12.75
CA SER A 19 -38.55 -22.18 -12.56
C SER A 19 -37.82 -22.49 -11.26
N THR A 20 -38.55 -22.73 -10.18
CA THR A 20 -38.00 -23.25 -8.92
C THR A 20 -38.06 -24.78 -8.95
N VAL A 21 -36.90 -25.44 -8.93
CA VAL A 21 -36.79 -26.90 -8.79
C VAL A 21 -36.40 -27.23 -7.35
N ILE A 22 -37.21 -28.05 -6.68
CA ILE A 22 -37.00 -28.52 -5.31
C ILE A 22 -36.10 -29.76 -5.34
N LEU A 23 -35.06 -29.80 -4.50
CA LEU A 23 -34.25 -31.00 -4.25
C LEU A 23 -34.20 -31.34 -2.75
N PRO A 24 -34.05 -32.64 -2.41
CA PRO A 24 -34.38 -33.20 -1.10
C PRO A 24 -33.26 -33.02 -0.05
N SER A 25 -33.63 -33.08 1.23
CA SER A 25 -32.70 -32.96 2.37
C SER A 25 -31.64 -34.06 2.38
N PRO A 26 -30.37 -33.76 2.71
CA PRO A 26 -29.35 -34.79 2.86
C PRO A 26 -29.42 -35.43 4.25
N GLY A 27 -29.59 -36.75 4.25
CA GLY A 27 -29.44 -37.60 5.43
C GLY A 27 -27.98 -37.70 5.89
N SER A 28 -27.82 -37.97 7.18
CA SER A 28 -26.53 -38.12 7.87
C SER A 28 -25.71 -39.30 7.33
N SER A 29 -24.49 -39.07 6.84
CA SER A 29 -23.46 -40.11 6.72
C SER A 29 -22.05 -39.52 6.70
N GLN A 30 -21.16 -40.17 7.45
CA GLN A 30 -19.74 -39.89 7.66
C GLN A 30 -18.90 -40.37 6.46
N GLN A 31 -18.11 -39.50 5.79
CA GLN A 31 -17.03 -39.94 4.87
C GLN A 31 -15.81 -39.01 4.83
N SER A 32 -14.65 -39.62 4.55
CA SER A 32 -13.25 -39.14 4.55
C SER A 32 -12.90 -37.95 3.62
N PRO A 33 -11.72 -37.30 3.78
CA PRO A 33 -11.31 -36.09 3.05
C PRO A 33 -11.15 -36.25 1.52
N SER A 34 -11.06 -37.47 1.01
CA SER A 34 -10.91 -37.78 -0.42
C SER A 34 -12.23 -37.91 -1.18
N ASN A 35 -13.38 -37.87 -0.50
CA ASN A 35 -14.72 -37.85 -1.11
C ASN A 35 -15.46 -36.56 -0.72
N LEU A 36 -14.80 -35.41 -0.82
CA LEU A 36 -15.50 -34.14 -0.72
C LEU A 36 -16.41 -34.00 -1.96
N PRO A 37 -17.71 -33.71 -1.81
CA PRO A 37 -18.58 -33.50 -2.95
C PRO A 37 -17.96 -32.38 -3.79
N GLU A 38 -17.62 -32.73 -5.01
CA GLU A 38 -17.28 -31.79 -6.05
C GLU A 38 -18.35 -30.70 -6.05
N LEU A 39 -17.97 -29.42 -6.11
CA LEU A 39 -18.92 -28.29 -6.15
C LEU A 39 -19.84 -28.32 -7.40
N ALA A 40 -19.81 -29.41 -8.17
CA ALA A 40 -20.46 -29.62 -9.45
C ALA A 40 -22.00 -29.50 -9.41
N ASP A 41 -22.65 -29.69 -8.26
CA ASP A 41 -24.12 -29.71 -8.18
C ASP A 41 -24.75 -28.55 -7.37
N VAL A 42 -24.02 -27.44 -7.16
CA VAL A 42 -24.59 -26.26 -6.49
C VAL A 42 -25.24 -25.32 -7.51
N THR A 43 -26.55 -25.44 -7.68
CA THR A 43 -27.34 -24.44 -8.42
C THR A 43 -27.37 -23.13 -7.64
N LEU A 44 -26.75 -22.09 -8.20
CA LEU A 44 -26.71 -20.74 -7.63
C LEU A 44 -27.83 -19.90 -8.24
N GLU A 45 -28.55 -19.17 -7.38
CA GLU A 45 -29.55 -18.20 -7.83
C GLU A 45 -28.81 -16.88 -8.12
N VAL A 46 -28.68 -16.58 -9.40
CA VAL A 46 -28.02 -15.36 -9.88
C VAL A 46 -29.10 -14.34 -10.22
N PRO A 47 -28.94 -13.06 -9.86
CA PRO A 47 -29.76 -11.99 -10.42
C PRO A 47 -29.71 -12.04 -11.96
N ALA A 48 -30.68 -11.45 -12.65
CA ALA A 48 -30.76 -11.47 -14.12
C ALA A 48 -29.66 -10.62 -14.78
N TRP A 49 -28.40 -11.02 -14.62
CA TRP A 49 -27.22 -10.45 -15.23
C TRP A 49 -27.08 -10.99 -16.66
N ARG A 50 -26.63 -10.13 -17.58
CA ARG A 50 -26.15 -10.61 -18.88
C ARG A 50 -24.82 -11.31 -18.59
N ASN A 51 -24.69 -12.58 -18.96
CA ASN A 51 -23.57 -13.50 -18.64
C ASN A 51 -23.60 -14.12 -17.22
N SER A 52 -24.74 -14.71 -16.83
CA SER A 52 -24.88 -15.42 -15.56
C SER A 52 -23.81 -16.51 -15.34
N ASP A 53 -23.39 -17.19 -16.40
CA ASP A 53 -22.48 -18.34 -16.30
C ASP A 53 -21.05 -17.92 -15.91
N GLU A 54 -20.57 -16.78 -16.42
CA GLU A 54 -19.25 -16.22 -16.06
C GLU A 54 -19.25 -15.72 -14.62
N ALA A 55 -20.34 -15.08 -14.19
CA ALA A 55 -20.49 -14.63 -12.81
C ALA A 55 -20.55 -15.78 -11.82
N VAL A 56 -21.25 -16.87 -12.19
CA VAL A 56 -21.28 -18.13 -11.43
C VAL A 56 -19.89 -18.73 -11.35
N SER A 57 -19.18 -18.80 -12.48
CA SER A 57 -17.80 -19.32 -12.53
C SER A 57 -16.86 -18.51 -11.62
N PHE A 58 -16.88 -17.18 -11.73
CA PHE A 58 -16.10 -16.29 -10.87
C PHE A 58 -16.40 -16.54 -9.39
N PHE A 59 -17.67 -16.59 -9.02
CA PHE A 59 -18.07 -16.80 -7.63
C PHE A 59 -17.69 -18.18 -7.09
N LEU A 60 -17.79 -19.23 -7.91
CA LEU A 60 -17.31 -20.57 -7.54
C LEU A 60 -15.79 -20.57 -7.31
N GLN A 61 -15.03 -19.82 -8.11
CA GLN A 61 -13.59 -19.66 -7.91
C GLN A 61 -13.28 -18.87 -6.64
N VAL A 62 -14.00 -17.77 -6.36
CA VAL A 62 -13.88 -17.01 -5.10
C VAL A 62 -14.16 -17.91 -3.90
N ARG A 63 -15.24 -18.71 -3.94
CA ARG A 63 -15.56 -19.69 -2.90
C ARG A 63 -14.46 -20.70 -2.70
N LYS A 64 -13.89 -21.22 -3.79
CA LYS A 64 -12.79 -22.19 -3.73
C LYS A 64 -11.55 -21.58 -3.08
N ALA A 65 -11.13 -20.40 -3.52
CA ALA A 65 -9.97 -19.70 -2.96
C ALA A 65 -10.17 -19.38 -1.47
N LEU A 66 -11.31 -18.78 -1.15
CA LEU A 66 -11.65 -18.39 0.22
C LEU A 66 -11.74 -19.60 1.15
N ARG A 67 -12.28 -20.72 0.68
CA ARG A 67 -12.28 -21.98 1.44
C ARG A 67 -10.87 -22.35 1.88
N VAL A 68 -9.91 -22.35 0.96
CA VAL A 68 -8.53 -22.76 1.28
C VAL A 68 -7.90 -21.79 2.28
N ILE A 69 -8.12 -20.48 2.09
CA ILE A 69 -7.65 -19.44 3.01
C ILE A 69 -8.23 -19.65 4.42
N MET A 70 -9.57 -19.77 4.54
CA MET A 70 -10.26 -19.96 5.82
C MET A 70 -9.80 -21.23 6.54
N TYR A 71 -9.66 -22.34 5.81
CA TYR A 71 -9.22 -23.60 6.41
C TYR A 71 -7.77 -23.51 6.90
N THR A 72 -6.90 -22.90 6.10
CA THR A 72 -5.50 -22.67 6.48
C THR A 72 -5.42 -21.81 7.73
N TYR A 73 -6.21 -20.75 7.78
CA TYR A 73 -6.27 -19.84 8.92
C TYR A 73 -6.74 -20.52 10.19
N CYS A 74 -7.93 -21.14 10.15
CA CYS A 74 -8.54 -21.85 11.29
C CYS A 74 -7.69 -23.04 11.76
N LYS A 75 -6.92 -23.67 10.87
CA LYS A 75 -5.93 -24.68 11.26
C LYS A 75 -4.78 -24.05 12.05
N CYS A 76 -4.25 -22.92 11.59
CA CYS A 76 -3.16 -22.23 12.30
C CYS A 76 -3.60 -21.75 13.68
N LEU A 77 -4.81 -21.22 13.83
CA LEU A 77 -5.34 -20.81 15.14
C LEU A 77 -5.45 -22.00 16.10
N ARG A 78 -5.96 -23.15 15.62
CA ARG A 78 -6.03 -24.38 16.43
C ARG A 78 -4.65 -24.89 16.84
N GLU A 79 -3.70 -24.93 15.92
CA GLU A 79 -2.32 -25.32 16.24
C GLU A 79 -1.68 -24.36 17.25
N ALA A 80 -2.00 -23.06 17.18
CA ALA A 80 -1.54 -22.09 18.16
C ALA A 80 -2.19 -22.35 19.54
N MET A 81 -3.50 -22.57 19.59
CA MET A 81 -4.22 -22.92 20.82
C MET A 81 -3.64 -24.19 21.47
N GLN A 82 -3.32 -25.21 20.67
CA GLN A 82 -2.66 -26.43 21.16
C GLN A 82 -1.31 -26.12 21.83
N ILE A 83 -0.52 -25.19 21.29
CA ILE A 83 0.74 -24.76 21.93
C ILE A 83 0.48 -24.12 23.30
N PHE A 84 -0.60 -23.33 23.44
CA PHE A 84 -1.00 -22.78 24.74
C PHE A 84 -1.42 -23.88 25.72
N GLU A 85 -2.16 -24.90 25.26
CA GLU A 85 -2.56 -26.05 26.08
C GLU A 85 -1.35 -26.87 26.55
N GLU A 86 -0.43 -27.20 25.64
CA GLU A 86 0.81 -27.93 25.93
C GLU A 86 1.70 -27.18 26.93
N CYS A 87 1.67 -25.85 26.91
CA CYS A 87 2.39 -24.99 27.86
C CYS A 87 1.62 -24.70 29.15
N ASN A 88 0.45 -25.32 29.38
CA ASN A 88 -0.46 -25.02 30.49
C ASN A 88 -0.78 -23.52 30.65
N ALA A 89 -0.94 -22.83 29.51
CA ALA A 89 -1.11 -21.39 29.38
C ALA A 89 -2.52 -20.99 28.91
N THR A 90 -3.53 -21.84 29.09
CA THR A 90 -4.91 -21.59 28.64
C THR A 90 -5.60 -20.42 29.36
N HIS A 91 -5.07 -19.96 30.49
CA HIS A 91 -5.54 -18.79 31.22
C HIS A 91 -5.10 -17.45 30.60
N TYR A 92 -4.26 -17.47 29.56
CA TYR A 92 -3.79 -16.25 28.89
C TYR A 92 -4.90 -15.63 28.05
N LYS A 93 -5.01 -14.29 28.06
CA LYS A 93 -5.95 -13.53 27.23
C LYS A 93 -5.87 -13.91 25.74
N SER A 94 -4.65 -14.07 25.21
CA SER A 94 -4.43 -14.50 23.83
C SER A 94 -5.09 -15.84 23.50
N TYR A 95 -5.17 -16.79 24.44
CA TYR A 95 -5.80 -18.09 24.22
C TYR A 95 -7.33 -17.96 24.08
N SER A 96 -7.98 -17.22 24.97
CA SER A 96 -9.43 -16.99 24.91
C SER A 96 -9.82 -16.19 23.67
N GLU A 97 -9.00 -15.21 23.28
CA GLU A 97 -9.24 -14.42 22.06
C GLU A 97 -9.04 -15.26 20.79
N LEU A 98 -7.98 -16.10 20.72
CA LEU A 98 -7.80 -17.04 19.61
C LEU A 98 -8.98 -18.00 19.48
N LYS A 99 -9.51 -18.49 20.60
CA LYS A 99 -10.70 -19.35 20.63
C LYS A 99 -11.94 -18.61 20.11
N GLY A 100 -12.18 -17.39 20.57
CA GLY A 100 -13.28 -16.53 20.12
C GLY A 100 -13.22 -16.30 18.61
N LYS A 101 -12.07 -15.90 18.10
CA LYS A 101 -11.86 -15.64 16.66
C LYS A 101 -11.96 -16.90 15.80
N LEU A 102 -11.49 -18.04 16.29
CA LEU A 102 -11.69 -19.32 15.60
C LEU A 102 -13.20 -19.63 15.44
N CYS A 103 -14.00 -19.41 16.48
CA CYS A 103 -15.44 -19.63 16.44
C CYS A 103 -16.14 -18.66 15.47
N GLU A 104 -15.85 -17.36 15.58
CA GLU A 104 -16.36 -16.29 14.71
C GLU A 104 -16.09 -16.61 13.23
N TYR A 105 -14.83 -16.87 12.88
CA TYR A 105 -14.42 -17.10 11.50
C TYR A 105 -14.99 -18.38 10.91
N TRP A 106 -15.15 -19.41 11.75
CA TRP A 106 -15.77 -20.65 11.30
C TRP A 106 -17.28 -20.50 11.11
N ALA A 107 -17.95 -19.73 11.95
CA ALA A 107 -19.37 -19.41 11.80
C ALA A 107 -19.61 -18.60 10.51
N GLU A 108 -18.80 -17.56 10.28
CA GLU A 108 -18.89 -16.72 9.10
C GLU A 108 -18.59 -17.49 7.81
N TRP A 109 -17.56 -18.34 7.81
CA TRP A 109 -17.30 -19.23 6.68
C TRP A 109 -18.48 -20.18 6.41
N LYS A 110 -19.08 -20.77 7.45
CA LYS A 110 -20.25 -21.65 7.29
C LYS A 110 -21.44 -20.89 6.72
N ARG A 111 -21.70 -19.66 7.19
CA ARG A 111 -22.74 -18.78 6.66
C ARG A 111 -22.48 -18.51 5.17
N PHE A 112 -21.28 -18.07 4.83
CA PHE A 112 -20.88 -17.77 3.46
C PHE A 112 -20.96 -18.98 2.52
N SER A 113 -20.51 -20.16 2.98
CA SER A 113 -20.48 -21.39 2.17
C SER A 113 -21.86 -21.97 1.87
N ARG A 114 -22.86 -21.65 2.72
CA ARG A 114 -24.24 -22.14 2.58
C ARG A 114 -25.11 -21.22 1.75
N GLU A 115 -24.72 -19.96 1.60
CA GLU A 115 -25.47 -19.00 0.79
C GLU A 115 -25.65 -19.55 -0.64
N ARG A 116 -26.79 -19.31 -1.26
CA ARG A 116 -27.05 -19.70 -2.66
C ARG A 116 -27.38 -18.50 -3.53
N ASN A 117 -27.73 -17.37 -2.91
CA ASN A 117 -28.08 -16.14 -3.56
C ASN A 117 -26.85 -15.24 -3.68
N ILE A 118 -26.38 -15.03 -4.91
CA ILE A 118 -25.20 -14.20 -5.16
C ILE A 118 -25.68 -12.76 -5.38
N THR A 119 -25.56 -11.94 -4.35
CA THR A 119 -25.85 -10.50 -4.45
C THR A 119 -24.57 -9.69 -4.26
N VAL A 120 -24.54 -8.48 -4.83
CA VAL A 120 -23.45 -7.51 -4.58
C VAL A 120 -23.30 -7.24 -3.09
N ASN A 121 -24.42 -7.02 -2.40
CA ASN A 121 -24.45 -6.84 -0.95
C ASN A 121 -23.81 -8.02 -0.21
N PHE A 122 -24.16 -9.25 -0.61
CA PHE A 122 -23.57 -10.45 -0.01
C PHE A 122 -22.05 -10.54 -0.21
N LEU A 123 -21.53 -10.13 -1.36
CA LEU A 123 -20.09 -10.05 -1.59
C LEU A 123 -19.44 -9.00 -0.69
N GLN A 124 -20.04 -7.81 -0.60
CA GLN A 124 -19.57 -6.69 0.24
C GLN A 124 -19.58 -7.03 1.74
N THR A 125 -20.54 -7.83 2.20
CA THR A 125 -20.67 -8.28 3.60
C THR A 125 -20.07 -9.67 3.85
N SER A 126 -19.22 -10.16 2.94
CA SER A 126 -18.70 -11.52 3.02
C SER A 126 -17.53 -11.67 3.99
N VAL A 127 -17.24 -12.93 4.34
CA VAL A 127 -16.07 -13.35 5.15
C VAL A 127 -14.71 -12.87 4.59
N ILE A 128 -14.67 -12.36 3.34
CA ILE A 128 -13.50 -11.76 2.70
C ILE A 128 -13.04 -10.46 3.39
N TYR A 129 -13.97 -9.76 4.06
CA TYR A 129 -13.72 -8.45 4.68
C TYR A 129 -13.41 -8.54 6.18
N LEU A 130 -13.35 -9.75 6.74
CA LEU A 130 -12.99 -9.94 8.14
C LEU A 130 -11.57 -9.44 8.43
N ASN A 131 -11.39 -8.85 9.62
CA ASN A 131 -10.10 -8.31 10.05
C ASN A 131 -9.16 -9.43 10.52
N PHE A 132 -8.32 -9.91 9.60
CA PHE A 132 -7.36 -10.98 9.85
C PHE A 132 -6.07 -10.47 10.54
N ASP A 133 -5.82 -9.16 10.55
CA ASP A 133 -4.60 -8.55 11.10
C ASP A 133 -4.57 -8.54 12.62
N GLY A 134 -5.75 -8.33 13.24
CA GLY A 134 -5.90 -8.38 14.70
C GLY A 134 -5.35 -9.69 15.29
N ASN A 135 -5.48 -10.81 14.57
CA ASN A 135 -5.09 -12.11 15.11
C ASN A 135 -3.60 -12.43 14.98
N LEU A 136 -2.85 -11.75 14.09
CA LEU A 136 -1.39 -11.92 14.03
C LEU A 136 -0.73 -11.50 15.35
N ARG A 137 -1.31 -10.51 16.03
CA ARG A 137 -0.87 -10.06 17.37
C ARG A 137 -1.17 -11.09 18.46
N MET A 138 -2.20 -11.90 18.28
CA MET A 138 -2.62 -12.92 19.24
C MET A 138 -1.79 -14.21 19.16
N LEU A 139 -1.12 -14.45 18.03
CA LEU A 139 -0.18 -15.57 17.83
C LEU A 139 1.18 -15.32 18.52
N THR A 140 1.13 -14.88 19.77
CA THR A 140 2.28 -14.72 20.65
C THR A 140 2.62 -16.05 21.31
N SER A 141 3.90 -16.30 21.54
CA SER A 141 4.32 -17.48 22.29
C SER A 141 4.03 -17.30 23.77
N PRO A 142 3.54 -18.33 24.48
CA PRO A 142 3.44 -18.31 25.95
C PRO A 142 4.78 -17.95 26.61
N ARG A 143 4.76 -17.25 27.76
CA ARG A 143 5.99 -16.75 28.42
C ARG A 143 6.99 -17.84 28.78
N HIS A 144 6.53 -19.06 29.01
CA HIS A 144 7.35 -20.23 29.35
C HIS A 144 7.43 -21.27 28.22
N ALA A 145 7.08 -20.89 26.99
CA ALA A 145 7.14 -21.79 25.85
C ALA A 145 8.57 -22.28 25.59
N THR A 146 8.70 -23.57 25.29
CA THR A 146 9.97 -24.15 24.86
C THR A 146 10.45 -23.46 23.57
N ARG A 147 11.73 -23.63 23.23
CA ARG A 147 12.26 -23.12 21.95
C ARG A 147 11.48 -23.68 20.76
N GLU A 148 11.18 -24.97 20.78
CA GLU A 148 10.39 -25.64 19.74
C GLU A 148 8.99 -25.03 19.59
N SER A 149 8.27 -24.82 20.69
CA SER A 149 6.96 -24.16 20.68
C SER A 149 7.03 -22.72 20.14
N ARG A 150 8.10 -21.98 20.44
CA ARG A 150 8.32 -20.62 19.89
C ARG A 150 8.57 -20.64 18.38
N ASP A 151 9.41 -21.55 17.91
CA ASP A 151 9.72 -21.71 16.49
C ASP A 151 8.45 -22.15 15.71
N LYS A 152 7.65 -23.05 16.28
CA LYS A 152 6.34 -23.45 15.74
C LYS A 152 5.38 -22.27 15.68
N MET A 153 5.26 -21.47 16.74
CA MET A 153 4.42 -20.27 16.76
C MET A 153 4.87 -19.21 15.72
N GLN A 154 6.18 -19.07 15.49
CA GLN A 154 6.70 -18.20 14.43
C GLN A 154 6.38 -18.74 13.02
N SER A 155 6.43 -20.05 12.83
CA SER A 155 5.98 -20.69 11.58
C SER A 155 4.48 -20.45 11.33
N LEU A 156 3.65 -20.61 12.36
CA LEU A 156 2.21 -20.32 12.30
C LEU A 156 1.93 -18.86 11.93
N ARG A 157 2.64 -17.91 12.54
CA ARG A 157 2.53 -16.48 12.18
C ARG A 157 2.82 -16.24 10.71
N ARG A 158 3.89 -16.81 10.16
CA ARG A 158 4.22 -16.69 8.72
C ARG A 158 3.12 -17.25 7.83
N ARG A 159 2.59 -18.44 8.16
CA ARG A 159 1.48 -19.07 7.41
C ARG A 159 0.22 -18.22 7.45
N VAL A 160 -0.10 -17.64 8.60
CA VAL A 160 -1.23 -16.73 8.77
C VAL A 160 -1.04 -15.44 7.98
N SER A 161 0.18 -14.88 7.94
CA SER A 161 0.49 -13.72 7.10
C SER A 161 0.34 -14.02 5.60
N TYR A 162 0.73 -15.22 5.13
CA TYR A 162 0.52 -15.61 3.74
C TYR A 162 -0.98 -15.77 3.42
N ALA A 163 -1.73 -16.48 4.25
CA ALA A 163 -3.17 -16.63 4.09
C ALA A 163 -3.89 -15.27 4.08
N HIS A 164 -3.44 -14.32 4.91
CA HIS A 164 -3.95 -12.95 4.92
C HIS A 164 -3.61 -12.19 3.62
N SER A 165 -2.36 -12.29 3.14
CA SER A 165 -1.98 -11.73 1.84
C SER A 165 -2.85 -12.27 0.70
N ASP A 166 -3.14 -13.58 0.70
CA ASP A 166 -4.00 -14.19 -0.31
C ASP A 166 -5.46 -13.70 -0.19
N LEU A 167 -5.94 -13.48 1.04
CA LEU A 167 -7.25 -12.88 1.29
C LEU A 167 -7.35 -11.47 0.72
N LEU A 168 -6.32 -10.63 0.89
CA LEU A 168 -6.31 -9.25 0.37
C LEU A 168 -6.34 -9.21 -1.16
N LYS A 169 -5.62 -10.12 -1.82
CA LYS A 169 -5.67 -10.24 -3.28
C LYS A 169 -7.05 -10.69 -3.76
N LEU A 170 -7.65 -11.65 -3.07
CA LEU A 170 -9.00 -12.12 -3.37
C LEU A 170 -10.05 -11.01 -3.13
N ARG A 171 -9.86 -10.20 -2.09
CA ARG A 171 -10.66 -9.01 -1.79
C ARG A 171 -10.60 -8.01 -2.94
N TYR A 172 -9.41 -7.65 -3.40
CA TYR A 172 -9.22 -6.75 -4.54
C TYR A 172 -9.94 -7.27 -5.81
N GLN A 173 -9.80 -8.56 -6.12
CA GLN A 173 -10.50 -9.17 -7.26
C GLN A 173 -12.03 -9.14 -7.10
N THR A 174 -12.51 -9.29 -5.87
CA THR A 174 -13.94 -9.22 -5.54
C THR A 174 -14.47 -7.80 -5.64
N ASP A 175 -13.74 -6.81 -5.13
CA ASP A 175 -14.07 -5.38 -5.23
C ASP A 175 -14.16 -4.93 -6.70
N GLU A 176 -13.18 -5.31 -7.53
CA GLU A 176 -13.21 -5.05 -8.98
C GLU A 176 -14.45 -5.68 -9.64
N ALA A 177 -14.80 -6.91 -9.27
CA ALA A 177 -15.98 -7.58 -9.81
C ALA A 177 -17.29 -6.88 -9.36
N ILE A 178 -17.35 -6.42 -8.11
CA ILE A 178 -18.48 -5.65 -7.58
C ILE A 178 -18.66 -4.34 -8.36
N ILE A 179 -17.58 -3.58 -8.57
CA ILE A 179 -17.62 -2.31 -9.31
C ILE A 179 -18.16 -2.54 -10.72
N ARG A 180 -17.64 -3.56 -11.43
CA ARG A 180 -18.11 -3.87 -12.79
C ARG A 180 -19.57 -4.33 -12.83
N LEU A 181 -20.03 -5.07 -11.81
CA LEU A 181 -21.44 -5.44 -11.67
C LEU A 181 -22.33 -4.22 -11.47
N GLU A 182 -21.90 -3.23 -10.69
CA GLU A 182 -22.62 -1.98 -10.47
C GLU A 182 -22.62 -1.07 -11.71
N GLU A 183 -21.48 -0.94 -12.38
CA GLU A 183 -21.35 -0.21 -13.65
C GLU A 183 -22.28 -0.80 -14.73
N HIS A 184 -22.32 -2.14 -14.83
CA HIS A 184 -23.21 -2.83 -15.77
C HIS A 184 -24.69 -2.67 -15.39
N LYS A 185 -25.03 -2.61 -14.09
CA LYS A 185 -26.39 -2.31 -13.64
C LYS A 185 -26.84 -0.90 -14.04
N ASN A 186 -25.92 0.05 -14.05
CA ASN A 186 -26.20 1.47 -14.31
C ASN A 186 -26.07 1.85 -15.81
N SER A 187 -25.27 1.12 -16.59
CA SER A 187 -25.00 1.42 -18.00
C SER A 187 -26.00 0.76 -18.95
N HIS A 188 -26.63 1.55 -19.82
CA HIS A 188 -27.54 1.05 -20.87
C HIS A 188 -26.80 0.44 -22.09
N LYS A 189 -25.47 0.31 -22.05
CA LYS A 189 -24.64 -0.13 -23.18
C LYS A 189 -24.20 -1.60 -23.03
N SER A 190 -24.07 -2.25 -24.18
CA SER A 190 -24.00 -3.70 -24.39
C SER A 190 -22.58 -4.26 -24.47
N GLU A 191 -21.63 -3.78 -23.68
CA GLU A 191 -20.31 -4.42 -23.64
C GLU A 191 -20.34 -5.64 -22.70
N PRO A 192 -19.74 -6.78 -23.10
CA PRO A 192 -19.74 -7.99 -22.27
C PRO A 192 -18.95 -7.75 -20.98
N LEU A 193 -19.55 -8.14 -19.86
CA LEU A 193 -18.92 -8.06 -18.54
C LEU A 193 -17.78 -9.09 -18.47
N ILE A 194 -16.54 -8.63 -18.38
CA ILE A 194 -15.38 -9.51 -18.21
C ILE A 194 -15.03 -9.55 -16.71
N PHE A 195 -15.19 -10.72 -16.09
CA PHE A 195 -14.75 -10.93 -14.70
C PHE A 195 -13.24 -11.12 -14.64
N PRO A 196 -12.56 -10.60 -13.59
CA PRO A 196 -11.16 -10.92 -13.36
C PRO A 196 -11.00 -12.43 -13.11
N GLU A 197 -9.96 -13.02 -13.69
CA GLU A 197 -9.61 -14.41 -13.39
C GLU A 197 -9.11 -14.49 -11.93
N VAL A 198 -9.69 -15.40 -11.16
CA VAL A 198 -9.23 -15.64 -9.79
C VAL A 198 -7.98 -16.49 -9.89
N ASP A 199 -6.84 -15.90 -9.54
CA ASP A 199 -5.56 -16.59 -9.53
C ASP A 199 -5.53 -17.64 -8.39
N LEU A 200 -5.97 -18.85 -8.72
CA LEU A 200 -5.95 -20.00 -7.82
C LEU A 200 -4.54 -20.54 -7.58
N SER A 201 -3.53 -20.14 -8.37
CA SER A 201 -2.14 -20.57 -8.20
C SER A 201 -1.44 -19.89 -7.03
N LEU A 202 -1.97 -18.75 -6.59
CA LEU A 202 -1.51 -18.01 -5.41
C LEU A 202 -1.92 -18.65 -4.10
N VAL A 203 -3.00 -19.42 -4.13
CA VAL A 203 -3.42 -20.21 -2.98
C VAL A 203 -2.42 -21.36 -2.86
N HIS A 204 -1.44 -21.22 -1.96
CA HIS A 204 -0.49 -22.28 -1.69
C HIS A 204 -1.23 -23.56 -1.30
N GLU A 205 -1.43 -24.47 -2.26
CA GLU A 205 -1.91 -25.82 -1.99
C GLU A 205 -0.87 -26.48 -1.08
N THR A 206 -1.21 -26.58 0.21
CA THR A 206 -0.43 -27.38 1.14
C THR A 206 -0.68 -28.84 0.79
N ASP A 207 0.11 -29.37 -0.14
CA ASP A 207 0.11 -30.78 -0.47
C ASP A 207 0.55 -31.64 0.75
N GLN A 208 -0.19 -32.72 0.95
CA GLN A 208 0.06 -33.86 1.86
C GLN A 208 0.15 -33.58 3.38
N PHE A 209 -0.93 -33.87 4.10
CA PHE A 209 -0.85 -34.22 5.54
C PHE A 209 -1.74 -35.44 5.88
N PRO A 210 -1.28 -36.35 6.75
CA PRO A 210 -1.99 -37.58 7.08
C PRO A 210 -3.25 -37.29 7.91
N GLY A 211 -4.27 -38.12 7.71
CA GLY A 211 -5.64 -37.91 8.17
C GLY A 211 -5.77 -37.56 9.65
N MET A 212 -6.25 -36.35 9.92
CA MET A 212 -6.91 -36.01 11.18
C MET A 212 -8.36 -35.65 10.83
N GLY A 213 -9.28 -36.50 11.28
CA GLY A 213 -10.69 -36.50 10.85
C GLY A 213 -11.45 -35.23 11.21
N ILE A 214 -12.38 -34.85 10.34
CA ILE A 214 -13.31 -33.71 10.49
C ILE A 214 -14.24 -33.86 11.72
N SER A 215 -14.31 -35.04 12.33
CA SER A 215 -15.18 -35.34 13.48
C SER A 215 -14.97 -34.40 14.67
N THR A 216 -13.76 -33.89 14.89
CA THR A 216 -13.46 -32.99 16.03
C THR A 216 -13.90 -31.53 15.80
N MET A 217 -14.37 -31.16 14.59
CA MET A 217 -14.87 -29.79 14.31
C MET A 217 -16.35 -29.58 14.65
N LEU A 218 -17.09 -30.64 15.01
CA LEU A 218 -18.54 -30.59 15.26
C LEU A 218 -18.91 -30.61 16.75
N ASP A 219 -17.96 -30.83 17.67
CA ASP A 219 -18.20 -30.96 19.12
C ASP A 219 -17.91 -29.68 19.93
N LEU A 220 -17.94 -28.49 19.29
CA LEU A 220 -17.95 -27.24 20.06
C LEU A 220 -19.34 -27.06 20.71
N PRO A 221 -19.44 -26.94 22.03
CA PRO A 221 -20.72 -26.74 22.69
C PRO A 221 -21.32 -25.40 22.24
N ASN A 222 -22.56 -25.46 21.72
CA ASN A 222 -23.44 -24.29 21.54
C ASN A 222 -23.65 -23.65 22.92
N THR A 223 -22.75 -22.78 23.30
CA THR A 223 -22.88 -22.00 24.53
C THR A 223 -23.59 -20.73 24.12
N VAL A 224 -24.90 -20.68 24.41
CA VAL A 224 -25.70 -19.46 24.29
C VAL A 224 -25.04 -18.46 25.22
N VAL A 225 -24.44 -17.42 24.63
CA VAL A 225 -23.96 -16.26 25.36
C VAL A 225 -25.22 -15.46 25.69
N ASP A 226 -25.43 -15.24 26.98
CA ASP A 226 -26.58 -14.50 27.51
C ASP A 226 -26.46 -13.04 27.07
N GLU A 227 -27.34 -12.62 26.17
CA GLU A 227 -27.46 -11.25 25.69
C GLU A 227 -28.11 -10.40 26.78
N SER A 228 -27.31 -9.58 27.45
CA SER A 228 -27.82 -8.34 28.03
C SER A 228 -26.74 -7.27 27.92
N SER A 229 -26.92 -6.35 26.95
CA SER A 229 -26.59 -4.92 27.06
C SER A 229 -26.40 -4.28 25.68
N SER A 230 -27.38 -3.45 25.30
CA SER A 230 -27.26 -2.21 24.51
C SER A 230 -27.05 -2.31 22.98
N ASP A 231 -28.16 -2.23 22.25
CA ASP A 231 -28.28 -2.13 20.78
C ASP A 231 -27.96 -0.71 20.24
N ASP A 232 -26.70 -0.23 20.27
CA ASP A 232 -26.34 1.05 19.60
C ASP A 232 -24.95 1.07 18.91
N ASP A 233 -24.17 -0.03 18.91
CA ASP A 233 -22.76 0.00 18.46
C ASP A 233 -22.52 -0.41 16.98
N GLU A 234 -23.53 -0.90 16.25
CA GLU A 234 -23.32 -1.48 14.90
C GLU A 234 -23.04 -0.43 13.80
N ASP A 235 -23.55 0.80 13.93
CA ASP A 235 -23.37 1.85 12.92
C ASP A 235 -21.98 2.54 12.99
N VAL A 236 -21.30 2.47 14.15
CA VAL A 236 -20.03 3.16 14.40
C VAL A 236 -18.83 2.40 13.82
N GLU A 237 -18.88 1.06 13.78
CA GLU A 237 -17.80 0.22 13.23
C GLU A 237 -17.74 0.24 11.68
N GLU A 238 -18.87 0.47 10.99
CA GLU A 238 -18.90 0.50 9.52
C GLU A 238 -18.25 1.78 8.93
N ILE A 239 -18.31 2.91 9.65
CA ILE A 239 -17.71 4.19 9.24
C ILE A 239 -16.18 4.16 9.39
N VAL A 240 -15.67 3.48 10.42
CA VAL A 240 -14.23 3.30 10.71
C VAL A 240 -13.53 2.46 9.63
N ALA A 241 -14.22 1.48 9.06
CA ALA A 241 -13.68 0.64 8.00
C ALA A 241 -13.49 1.36 6.64
N ARG A 242 -14.09 2.55 6.45
CA ARG A 242 -14.06 3.32 5.20
C ARG A 242 -13.20 4.58 5.23
N GLY A 243 -12.60 4.94 6.37
CA GLY A 243 -11.87 6.21 6.51
C GLY A 243 -12.77 7.43 6.27
N GLY A 244 -14.07 7.30 6.56
CA GLY A 244 -15.03 8.40 6.46
C GLY A 244 -14.87 9.38 7.62
N ILE A 245 -15.07 10.66 7.34
CA ILE A 245 -15.19 11.70 8.37
C ILE A 245 -16.55 11.51 9.04
N ARG A 246 -16.60 11.40 10.37
CA ARG A 246 -17.85 11.38 11.14
C ARG A 246 -18.47 12.78 11.20
N GLU A 247 -19.80 12.85 11.25
CA GLU A 247 -20.54 14.13 11.29
C GLU A 247 -20.28 14.86 12.62
N GLU A 248 -20.01 16.17 12.57
CA GLU A 248 -19.69 16.95 13.77
C GLU A 248 -20.85 17.05 14.77
N GLU A 249 -22.10 16.91 14.32
CA GLU A 249 -23.30 16.98 15.17
C GLU A 249 -23.40 15.81 16.16
N GLU A 250 -22.70 14.70 15.88
CA GLU A 250 -22.72 13.49 16.70
C GLU A 250 -21.74 13.56 17.89
N LEU A 251 -20.84 14.55 17.93
CA LEU A 251 -19.86 14.71 19.01
C LEU A 251 -20.51 14.76 20.40
N ILE A 252 -21.58 15.56 20.53
CA ILE A 252 -22.28 15.75 21.81
C ILE A 252 -22.94 14.43 22.26
N GLN A 253 -23.49 13.67 21.30
CA GLN A 253 -24.13 12.38 21.57
C GLN A 253 -23.11 11.35 22.08
N ASN A 254 -21.85 11.49 21.65
CA ASN A 254 -20.73 10.63 22.04
C ASN A 254 -19.93 11.19 23.25
N GLY A 255 -20.47 12.18 23.96
CA GLY A 255 -19.85 12.74 25.16
C GLY A 255 -18.58 13.55 24.89
N LEU A 256 -18.36 14.00 23.66
CA LEU A 256 -17.20 14.78 23.24
C LEU A 256 -17.57 16.26 23.04
N PRO A 257 -16.64 17.19 23.34
CA PRO A 257 -16.91 18.61 23.16
C PRO A 257 -17.09 18.96 21.68
N PRO A 258 -17.99 19.91 21.34
CA PRO A 258 -18.16 20.34 19.97
C PRO A 258 -16.90 21.00 19.42
N VAL A 259 -16.80 21.05 18.09
CA VAL A 259 -15.71 21.73 17.36
C VAL A 259 -16.26 22.92 16.58
N TRP A 260 -15.40 23.92 16.34
CA TRP A 260 -15.69 24.98 15.38
C TRP A 260 -15.35 24.47 13.97
N THR A 261 -16.23 24.63 13.00
CA THR A 261 -16.00 24.26 11.59
C THR A 261 -16.00 25.50 10.69
N SER A 262 -15.26 25.43 9.58
CA SER A 262 -15.16 26.56 8.65
C SER A 262 -16.43 26.87 7.86
N TRP A 263 -17.43 26.00 7.88
CA TRP A 263 -18.74 26.17 7.23
C TRP A 263 -19.89 26.40 8.22
N GLY A 264 -19.86 25.74 9.38
CA GLY A 264 -20.93 25.77 10.39
C GLY A 264 -20.63 26.66 11.59
N GLY A 265 -19.38 27.08 11.77
CA GLY A 265 -18.93 27.78 12.99
C GLY A 265 -18.92 26.83 14.20
N TYR A 266 -19.02 27.39 15.41
CA TYR A 266 -19.15 26.60 16.63
C TYR A 266 -20.63 26.48 17.01
N PRO A 267 -21.12 25.29 17.39
CA PRO A 267 -22.49 25.14 17.85
C PRO A 267 -22.64 25.77 19.24
N GLY A 268 -23.38 26.89 19.31
CA GLY A 268 -23.68 27.58 20.57
C GLY A 268 -22.69 28.69 20.92
N THR A 269 -22.35 28.82 22.20
CA THR A 269 -21.42 29.86 22.68
C THR A 269 -19.99 29.37 22.52
N ILE A 270 -19.16 30.15 21.81
CA ILE A 270 -17.75 29.81 21.55
C ILE A 270 -16.96 29.83 22.86
N PRO A 271 -16.32 28.72 23.28
CA PRO A 271 -15.42 28.70 24.42
C PRO A 271 -14.22 29.62 24.21
N GLU A 272 -13.72 30.23 25.29
CA GLU A 272 -12.58 31.17 25.24
C GLU A 272 -11.36 30.56 24.53
N GLU A 273 -11.01 29.31 24.84
CA GLU A 273 -9.89 28.57 24.26
C GLU A 273 -9.99 28.38 22.74
N ILE A 274 -11.21 28.26 22.20
CA ILE A 274 -11.44 28.22 20.75
C ILE A 274 -11.44 29.63 20.18
N GLY A 275 -11.98 30.59 20.93
CA GLY A 275 -12.02 32.01 20.58
C GLY A 275 -10.64 32.61 20.34
N GLU A 276 -9.59 32.15 21.03
CA GLU A 276 -8.19 32.58 20.82
C GLU A 276 -7.71 32.38 19.37
N PHE A 277 -8.26 31.40 18.66
CA PHE A 277 -7.88 31.08 17.28
C PHE A 277 -8.78 31.74 16.24
N LEU A 278 -9.80 32.49 16.67
CA LEU A 278 -10.76 33.17 15.81
C LEU A 278 -10.48 34.67 15.74
N SER A 279 -10.72 35.24 14.57
CA SER A 279 -10.78 36.69 14.37
C SER A 279 -11.99 37.31 15.08
N GLU A 280 -12.03 38.64 15.20
CA GLU A 280 -13.15 39.41 15.78
C GLU A 280 -14.51 39.09 15.14
N VAL A 281 -14.51 38.61 13.89
CA VAL A 281 -15.72 38.20 13.15
C VAL A 281 -16.05 36.71 13.31
N GLY A 282 -15.39 36.00 14.23
CA GLY A 282 -15.65 34.58 14.53
C GLY A 282 -15.13 33.60 13.47
N THR A 283 -14.15 34.01 12.66
CA THR A 283 -13.58 33.17 11.59
C THR A 283 -12.09 32.89 11.80
N CYS A 284 -11.61 31.71 11.37
CA CYS A 284 -10.19 31.37 11.32
C CYS A 284 -9.71 31.28 9.86
N PRO A 285 -9.03 32.31 9.32
CA PRO A 285 -8.47 32.26 7.98
C PRO A 285 -7.41 31.16 7.87
N GLY A 286 -7.77 30.05 7.22
CA GLY A 286 -6.90 28.89 7.03
C GLY A 286 -7.22 27.70 7.94
N GLY A 287 -8.11 27.84 8.92
CA GLY A 287 -8.62 26.72 9.72
C GLY A 287 -9.80 26.00 9.06
N LEU A 288 -9.78 24.68 9.10
CA LEU A 288 -10.87 23.77 8.71
C LEU A 288 -11.72 23.42 9.93
N TYR A 289 -11.06 22.98 11.00
CA TYR A 289 -11.62 22.65 12.31
C TYR A 289 -10.81 23.29 13.42
N ILE A 290 -11.46 23.62 14.53
CA ILE A 290 -10.82 24.01 15.80
C ILE A 290 -11.54 23.31 16.94
N GLY A 291 -10.82 22.54 17.74
CA GLY A 291 -11.41 21.81 18.85
C GLY A 291 -10.41 20.96 19.58
N SER A 292 -10.89 20.21 20.58
CA SER A 292 -10.02 19.32 21.34
C SER A 292 -9.54 18.16 20.48
N ILE A 293 -8.33 17.67 20.74
CA ILE A 293 -7.76 16.58 19.94
C ILE A 293 -8.60 15.31 20.01
N LYS A 294 -9.30 15.04 21.13
CA LYS A 294 -10.23 13.91 21.21
C LYS A 294 -11.37 14.04 20.22
N SER A 295 -12.04 15.19 20.18
CA SER A 295 -13.12 15.42 19.22
C SER A 295 -12.64 15.34 17.77
N LEU A 296 -11.43 15.85 17.50
CA LEU A 296 -10.85 15.82 16.16
C LEU A 296 -10.39 14.42 15.73
N PHE A 297 -9.85 13.61 16.64
CA PHE A 297 -9.55 12.19 16.38
C PHE A 297 -10.83 11.37 16.21
N TRP A 298 -11.87 11.66 16.98
CA TRP A 298 -13.17 11.01 16.85
C TRP A 298 -13.81 11.32 15.50
N ILE A 299 -13.82 12.59 15.07
CA ILE A 299 -14.27 13.00 13.73
C ILE A 299 -13.48 12.24 12.64
N ALA A 300 -12.20 11.98 12.87
CA ALA A 300 -11.34 11.24 11.96
C ALA A 300 -11.49 9.70 12.05
N GLY A 301 -12.35 9.18 12.92
CA GLY A 301 -12.58 7.74 13.09
C GLY A 301 -11.48 7.00 13.86
N HIS A 302 -10.73 7.67 14.73
CA HIS A 302 -9.62 7.10 15.51
C HIS A 302 -9.97 6.91 16.99
N ASP A 303 -10.91 6.00 17.30
CA ASP A 303 -11.35 5.74 18.69
C ASP A 303 -10.25 5.18 19.61
N ASP A 304 -9.24 4.53 19.03
CA ASP A 304 -8.04 4.11 19.73
C ASP A 304 -7.22 5.32 20.21
N LEU A 305 -7.07 6.33 19.36
CA LEU A 305 -6.39 7.57 19.72
C LEU A 305 -7.20 8.42 20.68
N VAL A 306 -8.53 8.48 20.55
CA VAL A 306 -9.40 9.16 21.54
C VAL A 306 -9.15 8.60 22.94
N ARG A 307 -9.09 7.27 23.07
CA ARG A 307 -8.78 6.61 24.35
C ARG A 307 -7.33 6.82 24.80
N ALA A 308 -6.39 6.90 23.86
CA ALA A 308 -4.99 7.11 24.17
C ALA A 308 -4.73 8.47 24.83
N VAL A 309 -5.53 9.50 24.52
CA VAL A 309 -5.41 10.82 25.17
C VAL A 309 -5.71 10.76 26.68
N ASP A 310 -6.60 9.86 27.10
CA ASP A 310 -6.93 9.66 28.52
C ASP A 310 -6.01 8.66 29.24
N ASP A 311 -5.17 7.94 28.51
CA ASP A 311 -4.32 6.91 29.07
C ASP A 311 -2.99 7.52 29.53
N PRO A 312 -2.66 7.46 30.84
CA PRO A 312 -1.45 8.06 31.40
C PRO A 312 -0.14 7.43 30.89
N ALA A 313 -0.21 6.33 30.14
CA ALA A 313 0.94 5.75 29.45
C ALA A 313 1.36 6.54 28.19
N TYR A 314 0.54 7.46 27.69
CA TYR A 314 0.83 8.32 26.55
C TYR A 314 1.11 9.76 26.97
N VAL A 315 1.82 10.48 26.10
CA VAL A 315 2.18 11.90 26.29
C VAL A 315 1.18 12.83 25.57
N LEU A 316 0.09 12.27 25.05
CA LEU A 316 -0.95 13.03 24.36
C LEU A 316 -1.87 13.67 25.41
N GLU A 317 -1.97 15.00 25.38
CA GLU A 317 -2.84 15.78 26.26
C GLU A 317 -4.01 16.34 25.45
N ASP A 318 -5.21 16.43 26.04
CA ASP A 318 -6.41 16.91 25.33
C ASP A 318 -6.38 18.44 25.12
N GLU A 319 -5.53 18.90 24.21
CA GLU A 319 -5.34 20.31 23.86
C GLU A 319 -6.24 20.76 22.70
N ILE A 320 -6.47 22.07 22.59
CA ILE A 320 -7.20 22.67 21.45
C ILE A 320 -6.25 22.84 20.27
N VAL A 321 -6.63 22.30 19.11
CA VAL A 321 -5.82 22.35 17.89
C VAL A 321 -6.62 22.92 16.73
N VAL A 322 -5.94 23.73 15.91
CA VAL A 322 -6.43 24.18 14.60
C VAL A 322 -5.98 23.21 13.51
N ILE A 323 -6.92 22.60 12.81
CA ILE A 323 -6.66 21.79 11.62
C ILE A 323 -6.65 22.71 10.40
N PRO A 324 -5.57 22.75 9.59
CA PRO A 324 -5.53 23.59 8.39
C PRO A 324 -6.50 23.15 7.29
N LYS A 325 -7.02 24.10 6.52
CA LYS A 325 -7.80 23.84 5.30
C LYS A 325 -7.02 22.99 4.31
N GLY A 326 -7.69 22.01 3.71
CA GLY A 326 -7.09 21.10 2.72
C GLY A 326 -6.33 19.92 3.32
N THR A 327 -6.41 19.70 4.63
CA THR A 327 -5.80 18.56 5.33
C THR A 327 -6.86 17.67 5.97
N SER A 328 -6.60 16.36 6.09
CA SER A 328 -7.44 15.48 6.89
C SER A 328 -7.12 15.67 8.39
N PRO A 329 -8.14 15.79 9.28
CA PRO A 329 -7.89 15.96 10.71
C PRO A 329 -7.01 14.85 11.31
N GLY A 330 -7.33 13.58 11.01
CA GLY A 330 -6.54 12.44 11.47
C GLY A 330 -5.09 12.48 10.97
N GLY A 331 -4.90 12.64 9.65
CA GLY A 331 -3.56 12.66 9.07
C GLY A 331 -2.69 13.82 9.58
N PHE A 332 -3.27 15.00 9.74
CA PHE A 332 -2.57 16.17 10.28
C PHE A 332 -2.13 15.93 11.73
N LEU A 333 -3.04 15.47 12.59
CA LEU A 333 -2.76 15.26 14.02
C LEU A 333 -1.76 14.12 14.25
N ILE A 334 -1.91 12.99 13.55
CA ILE A 334 -1.00 11.84 13.67
C ILE A 334 0.42 12.24 13.29
N ASN A 335 0.60 12.93 12.16
CA ASN A 335 1.91 13.39 11.71
C ASN A 335 2.53 14.38 12.69
N ARG A 336 1.77 15.40 13.11
CA ARG A 336 2.23 16.41 14.06
C ARG A 336 2.69 15.77 15.36
N TYR A 337 1.90 14.90 15.97
CA TYR A 337 2.23 14.33 17.27
C TYR A 337 3.31 13.27 17.23
N PHE A 338 3.50 12.61 16.09
CA PHE A 338 4.68 11.77 15.88
C PHE A 338 5.95 12.61 15.75
N GLU A 339 5.92 13.71 14.98
CA GLU A 339 7.06 14.63 14.84
C GLU A 339 7.43 15.31 16.16
N GLU A 340 6.44 15.65 17.00
CA GLU A 340 6.65 16.17 18.35
C GLU A 340 7.12 15.10 19.36
N GLY A 341 7.19 13.82 18.95
CA GLY A 341 7.60 12.71 19.81
C GLY A 341 6.57 12.31 20.88
N LYS A 342 5.33 12.83 20.80
CA LYS A 342 4.22 12.50 21.70
C LYS A 342 3.51 11.21 21.31
N MET A 343 3.66 10.76 20.07
CA MET A 343 3.08 9.52 19.54
C MET A 343 4.13 8.43 19.32
N PRO A 344 3.99 7.23 19.93
CA PRO A 344 4.90 6.12 19.67
C PRO A 344 4.87 5.69 18.19
N GLY A 345 6.03 5.38 17.62
CA GLY A 345 6.14 4.96 16.21
C GLY A 345 5.28 3.74 15.85
N ALA A 346 5.06 2.83 16.80
CA ALA A 346 4.18 1.67 16.58
C ALA A 346 2.70 2.05 16.39
N ILE A 347 2.24 3.14 17.00
CA ILE A 347 0.90 3.69 16.81
C ILE A 347 0.85 4.46 15.50
N TYR A 348 1.81 5.34 15.25
CA TYR A 348 1.95 6.06 13.98
C TYR A 348 1.90 5.12 12.76
N ASP A 349 2.71 4.05 12.78
CA ASP A 349 2.75 3.03 11.71
C ASP A 349 1.43 2.28 11.54
N PHE A 350 0.69 2.09 12.63
CA PHE A 350 -0.59 1.39 12.65
C PHE A 350 -1.72 2.28 12.13
N THR A 351 -1.82 3.51 12.61
CA THR A 351 -2.92 4.43 12.32
C THR A 351 -2.87 4.93 10.87
N LEU A 352 -1.68 5.11 10.30
CA LEU A 352 -1.52 5.46 8.88
C LEU A 352 -1.59 4.25 7.93
N GLY A 353 -1.83 3.05 8.45
CA GLY A 353 -1.87 1.83 7.64
C GLY A 353 -0.52 1.50 6.98
N TYR A 354 0.60 1.99 7.51
CA TYR A 354 1.93 1.91 6.90
C TYR A 354 2.57 0.50 6.90
N ARG A 355 1.77 -0.55 7.12
CA ARG A 355 2.15 -1.91 6.74
C ARG A 355 1.45 -2.28 5.43
N TYR A 356 2.11 -1.93 4.31
CA TYR A 356 1.76 -2.23 2.91
C TYR A 356 0.77 -1.30 2.18
N ALA A 357 1.02 0.01 2.15
CA ALA A 357 0.71 0.81 0.97
C ALA A 357 1.62 2.06 0.91
N GLN A 358 2.34 2.21 -0.19
CA GLN A 358 3.10 3.41 -0.52
C GLN A 358 2.14 4.54 -0.93
N THR A 359 1.38 5.10 0.01
CA THR A 359 0.43 6.20 -0.24
C THR A 359 0.91 7.54 0.34
N VAL A 360 2.17 7.89 0.09
CA VAL A 360 2.35 9.21 -0.56
C VAL A 360 1.61 9.06 -1.89
N PRO A 361 0.88 10.03 -2.46
CA PRO A 361 0.38 9.92 -3.82
C PRO A 361 1.60 9.81 -4.76
N VAL A 362 2.16 8.61 -4.86
CA VAL A 362 2.96 8.15 -5.96
C VAL A 362 1.95 8.27 -7.08
N MET A 363 2.17 9.23 -7.98
CA MET A 363 1.49 9.25 -9.26
C MET A 363 1.36 7.79 -9.71
N LEU A 364 0.14 7.34 -10.00
CA LEU A 364 -0.09 6.05 -10.65
C LEU A 364 0.57 6.11 -12.03
N THR A 365 1.90 6.07 -12.07
CA THR A 365 2.65 5.88 -13.28
C THR A 365 2.52 4.41 -13.60
N ARG A 366 1.44 4.08 -14.32
CA ARG A 366 1.32 2.82 -15.07
C ARG A 366 2.51 2.58 -16.02
N VAL A 367 3.43 3.55 -16.16
CA VAL A 367 4.69 3.47 -16.91
C VAL A 367 5.84 3.01 -16.01
N ASN A 368 5.67 1.88 -15.32
CA ASN A 368 6.79 1.18 -14.66
C ASN A 368 7.42 0.12 -15.58
N THR A 369 6.95 0.02 -16.82
CA THR A 369 7.49 -0.87 -17.85
C THR A 369 8.36 -0.07 -18.82
N ILE A 370 9.29 -0.75 -19.47
CA ILE A 370 10.03 -0.19 -20.61
C ILE A 370 9.01 0.07 -21.73
N PRO A 371 8.99 1.26 -22.37
CA PRO A 371 8.06 1.52 -23.47
C PRO A 371 8.24 0.50 -24.61
N ASP A 372 7.14 -0.05 -25.13
CA ASP A 372 7.16 -1.15 -26.10
C ASP A 372 7.90 -0.80 -27.40
N GLN A 373 7.99 0.49 -27.74
CA GLN A 373 8.72 0.94 -28.93
C GLN A 373 10.23 0.78 -28.79
N ILE A 374 10.77 0.68 -27.56
CA ILE A 374 12.21 0.58 -27.34
C ILE A 374 12.69 -0.84 -27.68
N THR A 375 13.58 -0.96 -28.67
CA THR A 375 14.16 -2.24 -29.11
C THR A 375 15.62 -2.39 -28.67
N SER A 376 16.26 -3.50 -29.06
CA SER A 376 17.69 -3.71 -28.86
C SER A 376 18.58 -2.83 -29.72
N ASP A 377 18.00 -2.12 -30.69
CA ASP A 377 18.74 -1.24 -31.60
C ASP A 377 18.71 0.19 -31.07
N LEU A 378 19.86 0.84 -31.10
CA LEU A 378 19.98 2.20 -30.66
C LEU A 378 19.18 3.14 -31.56
N THR A 379 18.12 3.75 -31.01
CA THR A 379 17.18 4.57 -31.78
C THR A 379 16.84 5.85 -31.02
N THR A 380 16.65 6.96 -31.74
CA THR A 380 16.27 8.25 -31.16
C THR A 380 14.74 8.40 -31.12
N TYR A 381 14.19 8.80 -29.98
CA TYR A 381 12.75 8.98 -29.77
C TYR A 381 12.42 10.35 -29.19
N PRO A 382 11.26 10.95 -29.53
CA PRO A 382 10.72 12.09 -28.80
C PRO A 382 10.38 11.69 -27.35
N ILE A 383 10.82 12.47 -26.37
CA ILE A 383 10.56 12.14 -24.95
C ILE A 383 9.06 12.14 -24.65
N ALA A 384 8.31 13.04 -25.27
CA ALA A 384 6.85 13.14 -25.10
C ALA A 384 6.09 11.90 -25.61
N GLU A 385 6.65 11.16 -26.57
CA GLU A 385 6.04 9.91 -27.06
C GLU A 385 6.29 8.75 -26.11
N LEU A 386 7.50 8.67 -25.52
CA LEU A 386 7.85 7.64 -24.54
C LEU A 386 7.18 7.90 -23.18
N TYR A 387 7.08 9.17 -22.78
CA TYR A 387 6.58 9.61 -21.49
C TYR A 387 5.64 10.80 -21.67
N PRO A 388 4.33 10.57 -21.90
CA PRO A 388 3.37 11.64 -22.16
C PRO A 388 3.19 12.64 -21.01
N LEU A 389 3.50 12.22 -19.78
CA LEU A 389 3.46 13.07 -18.58
C LEU A 389 4.77 13.85 -18.35
N SER A 390 5.76 13.69 -19.23
CA SER A 390 7.04 14.39 -19.11
C SER A 390 6.86 15.90 -19.27
N ARG A 391 7.43 16.65 -18.32
CA ARG A 391 7.53 18.11 -18.43
C ARG A 391 8.77 18.45 -19.26
N THR A 392 8.62 18.40 -20.58
CA THR A 392 9.73 18.52 -21.54
C THR A 392 10.43 19.88 -21.58
N ARG A 393 9.95 20.92 -20.88
CA ARG A 393 10.50 22.29 -20.97
C ARG A 393 12.00 22.37 -20.68
N CYS A 394 12.53 21.50 -19.82
CA CYS A 394 13.94 21.44 -19.45
C CYS A 394 14.64 20.14 -19.91
N LEU A 395 13.93 19.28 -20.65
CA LEU A 395 14.50 18.06 -21.23
C LEU A 395 14.75 18.32 -22.71
N PRO A 396 15.69 17.61 -23.35
CA PRO A 396 15.79 17.65 -24.80
C PRO A 396 14.48 17.16 -25.44
N GLY A 397 14.17 17.63 -26.65
CA GLY A 397 12.98 17.17 -27.36
C GLY A 397 13.03 15.67 -27.68
N THR A 398 14.24 15.14 -27.88
CA THR A 398 14.50 13.73 -28.23
C THR A 398 15.62 13.13 -27.38
N VAL A 399 15.59 11.81 -27.20
CA VAL A 399 16.62 11.06 -26.47
C VAL A 399 16.94 9.76 -27.19
N ASN A 400 18.20 9.32 -27.13
CA ASN A 400 18.58 8.00 -27.64
C ASN A 400 18.18 6.92 -26.66
N CYS A 401 17.61 5.82 -27.15
CA CYS A 401 17.18 4.71 -26.31
C CYS A 401 17.64 3.38 -26.89
N VAL A 402 17.96 2.46 -25.99
CA VAL A 402 18.23 1.06 -26.32
C VAL A 402 17.78 0.18 -25.16
N ARG A 403 17.29 -1.02 -25.47
CA ARG A 403 16.95 -2.04 -24.50
C ARG A 403 17.99 -3.15 -24.55
N VAL A 404 18.58 -3.44 -23.40
CA VAL A 404 19.57 -4.52 -23.25
C VAL A 404 19.03 -5.56 -22.29
N LYS A 405 19.08 -6.82 -22.72
CA LYS A 405 18.67 -7.94 -21.87
C LYS A 405 19.66 -8.15 -20.74
N ARG A 406 19.15 -8.32 -19.52
CA ARG A 406 19.94 -8.58 -18.33
C ARG A 406 20.75 -9.85 -18.51
N GLN A 407 21.98 -9.79 -18.02
CA GLN A 407 22.83 -10.97 -17.90
C GLN A 407 23.12 -11.26 -16.43
N LYS A 408 23.22 -12.55 -16.07
CA LYS A 408 23.57 -12.97 -14.70
C LYS A 408 24.98 -12.49 -14.31
N ASN A 409 25.88 -12.40 -15.28
CA ASN A 409 27.23 -11.88 -15.09
C ASN A 409 27.26 -10.39 -15.47
N ILE A 410 27.68 -9.55 -14.50
CA ILE A 410 27.68 -8.09 -14.65
C ILE A 410 28.67 -7.61 -15.71
N ASP A 411 29.84 -8.23 -15.82
CA ASP A 411 30.87 -7.85 -16.80
C ASP A 411 30.36 -8.10 -18.23
N LYS A 412 29.66 -9.22 -18.44
CA LYS A 412 29.03 -9.51 -19.73
C LYS A 412 27.87 -8.55 -20.04
N LEU A 413 27.10 -8.14 -19.03
CA LEU A 413 26.07 -7.11 -19.19
C LEU A 413 26.69 -5.77 -19.58
N ILE A 414 27.76 -5.34 -18.90
CA ILE A 414 28.49 -4.11 -19.21
C ILE A 414 29.06 -4.18 -20.64
N ALA A 415 29.64 -5.30 -21.03
CA ALA A 415 30.15 -5.50 -22.39
C ALA A 415 29.03 -5.38 -23.44
N ALA A 416 27.88 -6.04 -23.20
CA ALA A 416 26.72 -5.95 -24.09
C ALA A 416 26.15 -4.53 -24.19
N ILE A 417 26.11 -3.79 -23.08
CA ILE A 417 25.69 -2.38 -23.10
C ILE A 417 26.69 -1.56 -23.92
N LYS A 418 28.00 -1.70 -23.66
CA LYS A 418 29.05 -0.98 -24.40
C LYS A 418 29.03 -1.28 -25.90
N GLU A 419 28.74 -2.52 -26.28
CA GLU A 419 28.54 -2.92 -27.68
C GLU A 419 27.30 -2.26 -28.28
N ALA A 420 26.14 -2.36 -27.62
CA ALA A 420 24.89 -1.78 -28.08
C ALA A 420 24.87 -0.24 -28.11
N THR A 421 25.80 0.40 -27.39
CA THR A 421 25.90 1.85 -27.26
C THR A 421 27.28 2.39 -27.65
N ALA A 422 28.01 1.65 -28.49
CA ALA A 422 29.37 2.01 -28.90
C ALA A 422 29.45 3.45 -29.42
N ASP A 423 28.47 3.90 -30.21
CA ASP A 423 28.43 5.24 -30.79
C ASP A 423 28.19 6.36 -29.76
N ILE A 424 27.59 6.02 -28.62
CA ILE A 424 27.19 6.98 -27.57
C ILE A 424 28.26 7.07 -26.49
N LEU A 425 28.79 5.93 -26.04
CA LEU A 425 29.69 5.84 -24.90
C LEU A 425 31.16 6.16 -25.24
N GLN A 426 31.51 6.38 -26.50
CA GLN A 426 32.87 6.78 -26.92
C GLN A 426 33.22 8.25 -26.63
N GLY A 427 32.26 9.05 -26.15
CA GLY A 427 32.49 10.47 -25.85
C GLY A 427 33.21 10.72 -24.53
N ASN A 428 34.02 11.79 -24.49
CA ASN A 428 34.49 12.35 -23.22
C ASN A 428 33.35 13.12 -22.51
N ALA A 429 33.46 13.28 -21.19
CA ALA A 429 32.52 14.04 -20.35
C ALA A 429 31.08 13.49 -20.35
N LEU A 430 30.98 12.17 -20.18
CA LEU A 430 29.72 11.50 -19.90
C LEU A 430 29.52 11.36 -18.39
N TRP A 431 28.28 11.59 -17.97
CA TRP A 431 27.84 11.39 -16.60
C TRP A 431 26.66 10.42 -16.60
N PHE A 432 26.67 9.50 -15.65
CA PHE A 432 25.76 8.37 -15.59
C PHE A 432 24.93 8.41 -14.32
N ARG A 433 23.66 8.06 -14.43
CA ARG A 433 22.79 7.82 -13.29
C ARG A 433 22.04 6.52 -13.54
N GLY A 434 22.23 5.53 -12.65
CA GLY A 434 21.43 4.30 -12.65
C GLY A 434 20.22 4.45 -11.71
N LEU A 435 19.10 3.87 -12.10
CA LEU A 435 17.84 4.01 -11.37
C LEU A 435 16.84 2.90 -11.74
N SER A 436 15.82 2.71 -10.89
CA SER A 436 14.66 1.88 -11.22
C SER A 436 13.79 2.53 -12.29
N LEU A 437 12.94 1.75 -12.97
CA LEU A 437 12.00 2.29 -13.96
C LEU A 437 11.02 3.30 -13.32
N THR A 438 10.57 3.06 -12.09
CA THR A 438 9.72 4.02 -11.37
C THR A 438 10.43 5.36 -11.15
N VAL A 439 11.67 5.34 -10.66
CA VAL A 439 12.44 6.56 -10.45
C VAL A 439 12.74 7.26 -11.77
N LEU A 440 12.90 6.50 -12.87
CA LEU A 440 13.12 7.04 -14.22
C LEU A 440 11.90 7.83 -14.68
N THR A 441 10.73 7.19 -14.61
CA THR A 441 9.47 7.80 -14.99
C THR A 441 9.17 9.03 -14.16
N LEU A 442 9.38 8.98 -12.84
CA LEU A 442 9.20 10.16 -11.98
C LEU A 442 10.19 11.28 -12.33
N THR A 443 11.46 10.95 -12.57
CA THR A 443 12.49 11.92 -12.96
C THR A 443 12.15 12.60 -14.30
N LEU A 444 11.62 11.86 -15.27
CA LEU A 444 11.20 12.39 -16.57
C LEU A 444 9.89 13.18 -16.48
N SER A 445 8.98 12.80 -15.57
CA SER A 445 7.75 13.54 -15.28
C SER A 445 8.06 14.90 -14.66
N PHE A 446 8.98 14.93 -13.69
CA PHE A 446 9.46 16.17 -13.09
C PHE A 446 10.91 16.01 -12.60
N PHE A 447 11.83 16.69 -13.29
CA PHE A 447 13.28 16.54 -13.07
C PHE A 447 13.75 17.32 -11.84
N ILE A 448 13.47 16.77 -10.65
CA ILE A 448 13.85 17.32 -9.35
C ILE A 448 14.48 16.24 -8.46
N PRO A 449 15.31 16.62 -7.47
CA PRO A 449 15.81 15.67 -6.47
C PRO A 449 14.67 14.98 -5.73
N VAL A 450 14.72 13.65 -5.62
CA VAL A 450 13.83 12.90 -4.72
C VAL A 450 14.57 12.72 -3.41
N VAL A 451 14.12 13.40 -2.36
CA VAL A 451 14.69 13.29 -1.01
C VAL A 451 14.06 12.07 -0.35
N ASN A 452 14.87 11.06 -0.03
CA ASN A 452 14.44 9.90 0.74
C ASN A 452 15.27 9.82 2.02
N GLY A 453 14.61 9.68 3.18
CA GLY A 453 15.29 9.53 4.47
C GLY A 453 16.14 8.24 4.56
N ASN A 454 15.90 7.27 3.67
CA ASN A 454 16.59 5.98 3.63
C ASN A 454 17.72 5.92 2.57
N SER A 455 17.93 6.96 1.76
CA SER A 455 19.04 6.98 0.80
C SER A 455 20.33 7.41 1.51
N CYS A 456 21.05 6.42 2.05
CA CYS A 456 22.36 6.56 2.70
C CYS A 456 23.43 7.23 1.80
N ASP A 457 23.16 7.34 0.51
CA ASP A 457 24.10 7.73 -0.53
C ASP A 457 24.04 9.23 -0.88
N ASN A 458 23.21 10.01 -0.19
CA ASN A 458 23.12 11.47 -0.36
C ASN A 458 24.26 12.22 0.36
N GLU A 459 25.51 11.84 0.09
CA GLU A 459 26.68 12.34 0.83
C GLU A 459 27.03 13.81 0.58
N PHE A 460 26.47 14.43 -0.46
CA PHE A 460 26.54 15.88 -0.73
C PHE A 460 25.21 16.60 -0.46
N GLY A 461 24.23 15.91 0.15
CA GLY A 461 22.90 16.43 0.45
C GLY A 461 21.86 16.18 -0.64
N PRO A 462 20.68 16.82 -0.55
CA PRO A 462 19.63 16.74 -1.56
C PRO A 462 20.12 17.16 -2.95
N GLY A 463 19.99 16.29 -3.93
CA GLY A 463 20.39 16.60 -5.29
C GLY A 463 20.15 15.48 -6.30
N ILE A 464 20.45 15.77 -7.57
CA ILE A 464 20.49 14.78 -8.64
C ILE A 464 21.93 14.33 -8.83
N TYR A 465 22.22 13.12 -8.36
CA TYR A 465 23.53 12.51 -8.41
C TYR A 465 23.79 11.86 -9.77
N THR A 466 24.95 12.14 -10.32
CA THR A 466 25.50 11.48 -11.51
C THR A 466 26.98 11.16 -11.27
N THR A 467 27.54 10.18 -11.95
CA THR A 467 28.95 9.78 -11.81
C THR A 467 29.64 9.66 -13.17
N ASP A 468 30.94 9.89 -13.22
CA ASP A 468 31.76 9.62 -14.41
C ASP A 468 32.05 8.12 -14.62
N ALA A 469 31.78 7.28 -13.62
CA ALA A 469 32.02 5.85 -13.65
C ALA A 469 30.75 5.06 -14.00
N PHE A 470 30.66 4.59 -15.24
CA PHE A 470 29.53 3.80 -15.74
C PHE A 470 29.23 2.57 -14.85
N GLU A 471 30.27 1.86 -14.44
CA GLU A 471 30.16 0.66 -13.59
C GLU A 471 29.64 0.97 -12.19
N TYR A 472 29.85 2.19 -11.68
CA TYR A 472 29.28 2.63 -10.42
C TYR A 472 27.78 2.94 -10.57
N ALA A 473 27.40 3.68 -11.61
CA ALA A 473 26.00 3.96 -11.90
C ALA A 473 25.17 2.67 -12.06
N MET A 474 25.74 1.63 -12.68
CA MET A 474 25.11 0.31 -12.83
C MET A 474 24.65 -0.33 -11.50
N GLN A 475 25.31 -0.03 -10.38
CA GLN A 475 24.96 -0.58 -9.07
C GLN A 475 23.60 -0.07 -8.57
N TYR A 476 23.18 1.10 -9.06
CA TYR A 476 21.89 1.73 -8.75
C TYR A 476 20.76 1.26 -9.66
N CYS A 477 21.05 0.42 -10.66
CA CYS A 477 20.07 -0.15 -11.56
C CYS A 477 19.62 -1.54 -11.04
N PRO A 478 18.34 -1.71 -10.64
CA PRO A 478 17.85 -2.98 -10.08
C PRO A 478 17.70 -4.07 -11.15
N ARG A 479 16.88 -5.11 -10.91
CA ARG A 479 16.67 -6.19 -11.88
C ARG A 479 16.21 -5.68 -13.23
N GLU A 480 15.28 -4.73 -13.20
CA GLU A 480 14.78 -3.96 -14.32
C GLU A 480 14.95 -2.48 -14.00
N GLY A 481 15.51 -1.71 -14.92
CA GLY A 481 15.83 -0.31 -14.64
C GLY A 481 16.35 0.43 -15.86
N GLY A 482 16.86 1.63 -15.61
CA GLY A 482 17.42 2.47 -16.64
C GLY A 482 18.72 3.14 -16.18
N ILE A 483 19.57 3.44 -17.15
CA ILE A 483 20.73 4.30 -16.97
C ILE A 483 20.49 5.55 -17.81
N MET A 484 20.40 6.70 -17.17
CA MET A 484 20.40 7.99 -17.83
C MET A 484 21.85 8.38 -18.10
N VAL A 485 22.13 8.77 -19.34
CA VAL A 485 23.43 9.24 -19.81
C VAL A 485 23.30 10.73 -20.11
N PHE A 486 24.09 11.54 -19.42
CA PHE A 486 24.19 12.98 -19.59
C PHE A 486 25.51 13.30 -20.30
N LYS A 487 25.46 14.16 -21.31
CA LYS A 487 26.63 14.47 -22.15
C LYS A 487 26.89 15.96 -22.15
N ASN A 488 28.10 16.35 -21.77
CA ASN A 488 28.53 17.75 -21.71
C ASN A 488 27.51 18.69 -21.04
N PRO A 489 27.15 18.48 -19.76
CA PRO A 489 26.31 19.44 -19.03
C PRO A 489 26.88 20.86 -19.15
N ASP A 490 26.04 21.83 -19.54
CA ASP A 490 26.47 23.22 -19.66
C ASP A 490 26.55 23.86 -18.28
N LEU A 491 27.77 23.97 -17.76
CA LEU A 491 28.02 24.54 -16.45
C LEU A 491 28.27 26.05 -16.47
N ARG A 492 28.20 26.70 -17.65
CA ARG A 492 28.47 28.13 -17.77
C ARG A 492 27.39 28.93 -17.07
N GLY A 493 27.81 29.88 -16.23
CA GLY A 493 26.90 30.72 -15.44
C GLY A 493 26.33 30.03 -14.21
N LEU A 494 26.77 28.80 -13.89
CA LEU A 494 26.46 28.12 -12.63
C LEU A 494 27.60 28.28 -11.62
N THR A 495 27.24 28.27 -10.35
CA THR A 495 28.21 28.18 -9.26
C THR A 495 28.61 26.71 -9.06
N VAL A 496 29.71 26.31 -9.68
CA VAL A 496 30.29 24.97 -9.52
C VAL A 496 31.25 24.97 -8.34
N TRP A 497 30.98 24.14 -7.34
CA TRP A 497 31.84 23.96 -6.19
C TRP A 497 32.53 22.60 -6.23
N GLU A 498 33.85 22.63 -6.26
CA GLU A 498 34.72 21.47 -6.08
C GLU A 498 35.35 21.55 -4.68
N PRO A 499 34.82 20.84 -3.68
CA PRO A 499 35.34 20.91 -2.32
C PRO A 499 36.76 20.37 -2.26
N ASP A 500 37.64 21.09 -1.56
CA ASP A 500 38.95 20.53 -1.19
C ASP A 500 38.81 19.35 -0.21
N VAL A 501 39.91 18.68 0.14
CA VAL A 501 39.87 17.50 1.01
C VAL A 501 39.22 17.80 2.37
N SER A 502 39.46 18.97 2.95
CA SER A 502 38.90 19.36 4.25
C SER A 502 37.42 19.71 4.12
N GLU A 503 37.06 20.49 3.12
CA GLU A 503 35.68 20.85 2.79
C GLU A 503 34.84 19.60 2.50
N TRP A 504 35.37 18.66 1.72
CA TRP A 504 34.73 17.39 1.35
C TRP A 504 34.50 16.52 2.59
N ASN A 505 35.52 16.38 3.46
CA ASN A 505 35.40 15.62 4.69
C ASN A 505 34.28 16.16 5.59
N ASN A 506 34.19 17.48 5.71
CA ASN A 506 33.13 18.12 6.49
C ASN A 506 31.76 17.92 5.86
N LEU A 507 31.61 18.19 4.56
CA LEU A 507 30.37 18.02 3.81
C LEU A 507 29.82 16.59 3.96
N VAL A 508 30.66 15.59 3.66
CA VAL A 508 30.28 14.18 3.69
C VAL A 508 30.00 13.72 5.12
N ALA A 509 30.81 14.10 6.11
CA ALA A 509 30.54 13.76 7.50
C ALA A 509 29.22 14.33 8.01
N THR A 510 28.87 15.57 7.62
CA THR A 510 27.61 16.19 8.00
C THR A 510 26.42 15.43 7.40
N TRP A 511 26.42 15.18 6.09
CA TRP A 511 25.28 14.52 5.44
C TRP A 511 25.16 13.03 5.79
N LEU A 512 26.27 12.34 6.04
CA LEU A 512 26.26 10.97 6.54
C LEU A 512 26.05 10.88 8.06
N GLN A 513 25.83 12.01 8.74
CA GLN A 513 25.62 12.13 10.19
C GLN A 513 26.69 11.40 11.02
N ILE A 514 27.96 11.51 10.63
CA ILE A 514 29.07 10.89 11.36
C ILE A 514 29.33 11.72 12.62
N PRO A 515 29.32 11.12 13.83
CA PRO A 515 29.43 11.87 15.09
C PRO A 515 30.88 12.28 15.38
N LEU A 516 31.37 13.27 14.64
CA LEU A 516 32.70 13.88 14.76
C LEU A 516 32.60 15.27 15.41
N SER A 517 33.56 15.60 16.28
CA SER A 517 33.67 16.94 16.87
C SER A 517 34.30 17.94 15.90
N GLY A 518 33.79 19.16 15.85
CA GLY A 518 34.40 20.26 15.08
C GLY A 518 34.08 20.25 13.58
N VAL A 519 33.16 19.39 13.13
CA VAL A 519 32.66 19.42 11.75
C VAL A 519 31.78 20.65 11.56
N THR A 520 32.13 21.49 10.58
CA THR A 520 31.36 22.69 10.21
C THR A 520 31.06 22.62 8.73
N MET A 521 29.80 22.83 8.34
CA MET A 521 29.40 22.83 6.93
C MET A 521 30.11 23.98 6.19
N PRO A 522 30.79 23.71 5.06
CA PRO A 522 31.43 24.78 4.28
C PRO A 522 30.40 25.78 3.73
N GLU A 523 30.68 27.08 3.82
CA GLU A 523 29.75 28.14 3.39
C GLU A 523 29.36 28.02 1.90
N LYS A 524 30.29 27.59 1.05
CA LYS A 524 30.08 27.38 -0.39
C LYS A 524 28.98 26.36 -0.69
N ASN A 525 28.67 25.45 0.24
CA ASN A 525 27.57 24.49 0.07
C ASN A 525 26.23 25.20 -0.17
N ARG A 526 26.00 26.35 0.47
CA ARG A 526 24.74 27.09 0.39
C ARG A 526 24.51 27.69 -1.00
N ASP A 527 25.58 28.15 -1.64
CA ASP A 527 25.50 28.96 -2.85
C ASP A 527 25.82 28.14 -4.12
N ALA A 528 26.14 26.84 -3.97
CA ALA A 528 26.45 25.95 -5.09
C ALA A 528 25.21 25.57 -5.89
N ASP A 529 25.33 25.58 -7.21
CA ASP A 529 24.35 24.97 -8.13
C ASP A 529 24.71 23.51 -8.43
N ILE A 530 26.02 23.26 -8.53
CA ILE A 530 26.64 21.97 -8.80
C ILE A 530 27.72 21.72 -7.75
N ILE A 531 27.73 20.52 -7.19
CA ILE A 531 28.84 20.03 -6.38
C ILE A 531 29.53 18.91 -7.16
N LEU A 532 30.84 19.04 -7.37
CA LEU A 532 31.65 18.05 -8.06
C LEU A 532 32.77 17.56 -7.15
N GLY A 533 32.82 16.26 -6.90
CA GLY A 533 33.83 15.72 -5.98
C GLY A 533 33.92 14.21 -6.01
N PRO A 534 34.91 13.64 -5.31
CA PRO A 534 35.07 12.19 -5.25
C PRO A 534 33.91 11.54 -4.50
N ILE A 535 33.58 10.31 -4.90
CA ILE A 535 32.63 9.46 -4.19
C ILE A 535 33.29 8.93 -2.91
N SER A 536 32.55 8.81 -1.81
CA SER A 536 33.09 8.22 -0.60
C SER A 536 33.07 6.69 -0.65
N ARG A 537 34.12 6.06 -0.11
CA ARG A 537 34.18 4.62 0.15
C ARG A 537 34.22 4.38 1.65
N ASP A 538 33.84 3.17 2.05
CA ASP A 538 33.87 2.69 3.44
C ASP A 538 32.94 3.40 4.45
N GLN A 539 31.86 4.05 3.98
CA GLN A 539 30.89 4.78 4.80
C GLN A 539 30.40 4.03 6.06
N PRO A 540 29.99 2.74 6.01
CA PRO A 540 29.50 2.05 7.21
C PRO A 540 30.58 1.92 8.28
N GLU A 541 31.82 1.68 7.84
CA GLU A 541 32.97 1.54 8.73
C GLU A 541 33.43 2.90 9.28
N ALA A 542 33.34 3.96 8.46
CA ALA A 542 33.60 5.33 8.88
C ALA A 542 32.63 5.78 9.99
N ARG A 543 31.33 5.51 9.84
CA ARG A 543 30.29 5.74 10.87
C ARG A 543 30.61 4.97 12.15
N LYS A 544 30.87 3.66 12.04
CA LYS A 544 31.17 2.78 13.19
C LYS A 544 32.42 3.23 13.96
N LYS A 545 33.47 3.64 13.24
CA LYS A 545 34.75 4.07 13.82
C LYS A 545 34.83 5.55 14.16
N LYS A 546 33.76 6.33 13.91
CA LYS A 546 33.72 7.78 14.10
C LYS A 546 34.94 8.46 13.47
N ARG A 547 35.14 8.25 12.17
CA ARG A 547 36.19 8.89 11.36
C ARG A 547 35.61 9.39 10.06
N PHE A 548 36.33 10.27 9.36
CA PHE A 548 35.99 10.61 7.98
C PHE A 548 36.06 9.36 7.07
N PRO A 549 35.14 9.22 6.10
CA PRO A 549 35.24 8.21 5.07
C PRO A 549 36.41 8.54 4.15
N LYS A 550 36.85 7.55 3.36
CA LYS A 550 37.92 7.77 2.40
C LYS A 550 37.34 8.25 1.08
N GLN A 551 38.07 9.12 0.38
CA GLN A 551 37.78 9.44 -1.01
C GLN A 551 38.11 8.23 -1.91
N ASP A 552 37.27 8.03 -2.91
CA ASP A 552 37.49 7.11 -4.02
C ASP A 552 38.14 7.84 -5.22
N ASP A 553 38.54 7.10 -6.24
CA ASP A 553 39.09 7.66 -7.50
C ASP A 553 38.01 8.12 -8.48
N ARG A 554 36.77 7.65 -8.29
CA ARG A 554 35.59 8.01 -9.09
C ARG A 554 34.96 9.31 -8.59
N PHE A 555 34.41 10.08 -9.52
CA PHE A 555 33.78 11.36 -9.23
C PHE A 555 32.26 11.30 -9.39
N GLN A 556 31.61 12.22 -8.71
CA GLN A 556 30.20 12.51 -8.87
C GLN A 556 29.97 13.99 -9.11
N MET A 557 28.98 14.28 -9.95
CA MET A 557 28.43 15.61 -10.19
C MET A 557 26.99 15.62 -9.70
N VAL A 558 26.70 16.54 -8.78
CA VAL A 558 25.40 16.62 -8.11
C VAL A 558 24.76 17.97 -8.41
N GLY A 559 23.59 17.94 -9.07
CA GLY A 559 22.74 19.12 -9.21
C GLY A 559 21.97 19.37 -7.92
N VAL A 560 22.32 20.43 -7.19
CA VAL A 560 21.78 20.75 -5.86
C VAL A 560 20.86 21.98 -5.85
N SER A 561 20.83 22.75 -6.95
CA SER A 561 19.87 23.84 -7.18
C SER A 561 18.94 23.54 -8.36
N TYR A 562 17.90 24.37 -8.55
CA TYR A 562 17.04 24.29 -9.74
C TYR A 562 17.81 24.52 -11.04
N GLU A 563 18.79 25.43 -11.04
CA GLU A 563 19.59 25.75 -12.23
C GLU A 563 20.57 24.60 -12.54
N GLY A 564 21.20 24.02 -11.51
CA GLY A 564 22.02 22.80 -11.66
C GLY A 564 21.22 21.60 -12.16
N CYS A 565 20.03 21.37 -11.62
CA CYS A 565 19.13 20.32 -12.09
C CYS A 565 18.70 20.57 -13.55
N ARG A 566 18.42 21.82 -13.93
CA ARG A 566 18.08 22.20 -15.31
C ARG A 566 19.22 21.94 -16.27
N ALA A 567 20.45 22.27 -15.90
CA ALA A 567 21.63 22.01 -16.73
C ALA A 567 21.83 20.51 -16.97
N LEU A 568 21.65 19.68 -15.93
CA LEU A 568 21.66 18.23 -16.06
C LEU A 568 20.52 17.74 -16.96
N ALA A 569 19.28 18.18 -16.73
CA ALA A 569 18.11 17.79 -17.52
C ALA A 569 18.31 18.08 -19.03
N ASN A 570 18.79 19.28 -19.36
CA ASN A 570 19.05 19.71 -20.74
C ASN A 570 20.15 18.88 -21.43
N SER A 571 21.04 18.28 -20.64
CA SER A 571 22.17 17.48 -21.13
C SER A 571 21.87 15.98 -21.26
N LEU A 572 20.64 15.55 -20.95
CA LEU A 572 20.21 14.17 -21.15
C LEU A 572 20.44 13.77 -22.62
N TYR A 573 21.18 12.70 -22.83
CA TYR A 573 21.60 12.29 -24.17
C TYR A 573 21.07 10.91 -24.55
N ALA A 574 21.06 9.99 -23.58
CA ALA A 574 20.54 8.64 -23.80
C ALA A 574 19.90 8.05 -22.54
N ILE A 575 19.03 7.07 -22.74
CA ILE A 575 18.50 6.19 -21.70
C ILE A 575 18.72 4.75 -22.17
N ILE A 576 19.52 3.99 -21.44
CA ILE A 576 19.72 2.55 -21.70
C ILE A 576 18.90 1.76 -20.68
N TYR A 577 17.95 0.98 -21.18
CA TYR A 577 17.02 0.17 -20.39
C TYR A 577 17.57 -1.24 -20.20
N ILE A 578 17.38 -1.77 -18.99
CA ILE A 578 17.78 -3.14 -18.64
C ILE A 578 16.50 -3.94 -18.38
N GLU A 579 16.28 -4.96 -19.19
CA GLU A 579 15.12 -5.87 -19.12
C GLU A 579 15.52 -7.19 -18.45
N SER A 580 14.68 -7.76 -17.59
CA SER A 580 15.05 -8.91 -16.75
C SER A 580 15.26 -10.25 -17.46
#